data_AF-A0A942S5B2-F1
#
_entry.id   AF-A0A942S5B2-F1
#
_cell.length_a   1.000
_cell.length_b   1.000
_cell.length_c   1.000
_cell.angle_alpha   90.00
_cell.angle_beta   90.00
_cell.angle_gamma   90.00
#
_symmetry.space_group_name_H-M   'P 1'
#
loop_
_entity.id
_entity.type
_entity.pdbx_description
1 polymer ?
#
loop_
_entity_poly.entity_id
_entity_poly.type
_entity_poly.pdbx_seq_one_letter_code
_entity_poly.pdbx_strand_id
1 'polypeptide(L)'
;MNSFGNASGLMKQGLFLLLLLMLLMPEIQKRGQVLPSNPLRGAFAVVPQPDLNTLNWAGWIDGSFQQQMTDRIEANIGFRDWLVRLNNQLNYSLYSQVKAEGVVMGRNGEFFEEDYIKAYMGQFFVGKSTWEGKAARLKAVQDTLAALGKSLLVVFEPGKGSFYPERFPDNYANIAKGESNYDCFKDILAGKGVNVLDLNRFFVEQKQTAPYLLFPHTGTHWSYFGAALAVDTTLKYLRQLHGPAIPAMHLDSLMDFQGVRHPDDDIWLALNLLAPTPSQNLAYPVLRFDTLPEESKYKLLVAGDSFYFNWQSDGAMFHAFKNCDFWYYNSSVWGREGVETGKTANLDFKSEIFSRDIIMIMITERFTHNFAWNFDEQLFNLFYPNQLDPIEFFANRERMANDQFMRLVDEARASGISLEERIRGEAEFLLYEDHQKNPEKYTSRETMIPILMMSIRHTPEWLEKVKAKAEEKGLPLDEMIRLDATWIYENDFVPKLNAKKEKV
;
A
#
# COMPACT_ATOMS: atom_id res chain seq x y z
N MET A 1 -4.51 61.45 46.16
CA MET A 1 -4.05 60.99 44.83
C MET A 1 -2.69 60.32 44.98
N ASN A 2 -2.63 59.00 45.14
CA ASN A 2 -1.38 58.21 45.02
C ASN A 2 -1.60 56.67 44.99
N SER A 3 -2.84 56.17 44.96
CA SER A 3 -3.12 54.72 44.91
C SER A 3 -3.18 54.14 43.49
N PHE A 4 -3.28 54.97 42.44
CA PHE A 4 -3.37 54.49 41.04
C PHE A 4 -2.00 54.20 40.39
N GLY A 5 -0.90 54.74 40.91
CA GLY A 5 0.45 54.50 40.37
C GLY A 5 1.01 53.10 40.70
N ASN A 6 0.84 52.65 41.95
CA ASN A 6 1.35 51.37 42.44
C ASN A 6 0.62 50.15 41.85
N ALA A 7 -0.69 50.24 41.60
CA ALA A 7 -1.45 49.17 40.95
C ALA A 7 -0.95 48.90 39.51
N SER A 8 -0.55 49.95 38.78
CA SER A 8 0.01 49.79 37.43
C SER A 8 1.42 49.18 37.43
N GLY A 9 2.23 49.48 38.46
CA GLY A 9 3.57 48.93 38.62
C GLY A 9 3.55 47.43 38.95
N LEU A 10 2.68 47.03 39.87
CA LEU A 10 2.47 45.62 40.23
C LEU A 10 1.88 44.83 39.06
N MET A 11 0.94 45.40 38.31
CA MET A 11 0.40 44.76 37.10
C MET A 11 1.47 44.56 36.02
N LYS A 12 2.33 45.56 35.78
CA LYS A 12 3.45 45.45 34.83
C LYS A 12 4.47 44.39 35.27
N GLN A 13 4.82 44.36 36.54
CA GLN A 13 5.71 43.34 37.11
C GLN A 13 5.10 41.94 37.00
N GLY A 14 3.80 41.80 37.27
CA GLY A 14 3.07 40.54 37.11
C GLY A 14 3.05 40.06 35.67
N LEU A 15 2.75 40.94 34.71
CA LEU A 15 2.79 40.62 33.28
C LEU A 15 4.21 40.24 32.81
N PHE A 16 5.23 40.94 33.29
CA PHE A 16 6.62 40.63 32.96
C PHE A 16 7.04 39.26 33.49
N LEU A 17 6.70 38.93 34.74
CA LEU A 17 6.96 37.61 35.32
C LEU A 17 6.20 36.51 34.58
N LEU A 18 4.94 36.76 34.18
CA LEU A 18 4.17 35.83 33.37
C LEU A 18 4.86 35.55 32.02
N LEU A 19 5.31 36.58 31.32
CA LEU A 19 6.02 36.45 30.04
C LEU A 19 7.33 35.67 30.20
N LEU A 20 8.11 35.97 31.25
CA LEU A 20 9.33 35.22 31.55
C LEU A 20 9.04 33.74 31.84
N LEU A 21 8.00 33.46 32.63
CA LEU A 21 7.59 32.09 32.92
C LEU A 21 7.13 31.36 31.66
N MET A 22 6.36 32.02 30.78
CA MET A 22 5.95 31.44 29.49
C MET A 22 7.15 31.12 28.59
N LEU A 23 8.18 31.96 28.58
CA LEU A 23 9.38 31.75 27.77
C LEU A 23 10.27 30.62 28.30
N LEU A 24 10.32 30.44 29.63
CA LEU A 24 11.09 29.37 30.28
C LEU A 24 10.34 28.03 30.35
N MET A 25 9.01 28.06 30.25
CA MET A 25 8.15 26.89 30.42
C MET A 25 8.52 25.71 29.50
N PRO A 26 8.80 25.89 28.20
CA PRO A 26 9.15 24.78 27.33
C PRO A 26 10.43 24.07 27.76
N GLU A 27 11.44 24.80 28.24
CA GLU A 27 12.69 24.20 28.71
C GLU A 27 12.48 23.48 30.06
N ILE A 28 11.66 24.05 30.95
CA ILE A 28 11.27 23.42 32.21
C ILE A 28 10.53 22.10 31.94
N GLN A 29 9.57 22.09 31.02
CA GLN A 29 8.84 20.89 30.63
C GLN A 29 9.75 19.86 29.97
N LYS A 30 10.66 20.29 29.10
CA LYS A 30 11.60 19.38 28.41
C LYS A 30 12.51 18.65 29.40
N ARG A 31 13.00 19.34 30.43
CA ARG A 31 13.90 18.75 31.44
C ARG A 31 13.16 18.03 32.56
N GLY A 32 12.04 18.59 33.00
CA GLY A 32 11.30 18.13 34.17
C GLY A 32 10.14 17.17 33.89
N GLN A 33 9.73 17.03 32.62
CA GLN A 33 8.59 16.20 32.19
C GLN A 33 7.33 16.38 33.07
N VAL A 34 7.04 17.63 33.43
CA VAL A 34 5.98 18.00 34.39
C VAL A 34 4.61 17.51 33.91
N LEU A 35 4.35 17.57 32.59
CA LEU A 35 3.25 16.87 31.93
C LEU A 35 3.73 15.60 31.22
N PRO A 36 2.90 14.53 31.19
CA PRO A 36 3.19 13.35 30.39
C PRO A 36 3.33 13.70 28.90
N SER A 37 4.44 13.31 28.28
CA SER A 37 4.66 13.46 26.84
C SER A 37 4.85 12.08 26.21
N ASN A 38 3.74 11.45 25.83
CA ASN A 38 3.80 10.30 24.94
C ASN A 38 4.07 10.79 23.51
N PRO A 39 5.02 10.16 22.79
CA PRO A 39 5.32 10.54 21.41
C PRO A 39 4.06 10.61 20.55
N LEU A 40 4.04 11.54 19.60
CA LEU A 40 3.01 11.58 18.57
C LEU A 40 3.10 10.31 17.71
N ARG A 41 1.95 9.79 17.28
CA ARG A 41 1.84 8.58 16.44
C ARG A 41 1.61 8.96 14.98
N GLY A 42 2.26 8.25 14.06
CA GLY A 42 2.23 8.54 12.62
C GLY A 42 3.62 8.78 12.05
N ALA A 43 3.70 9.18 10.78
CA ALA A 43 4.96 9.43 10.08
C ALA A 43 5.55 10.80 10.46
N PHE A 44 6.11 10.92 11.66
CA PHE A 44 6.92 12.09 12.03
C PHE A 44 8.40 11.80 11.76
N ALA A 45 9.05 12.64 10.96
CA ALA A 45 10.49 12.55 10.75
C ALA A 45 11.22 12.76 12.09
N VAL A 46 12.01 11.77 12.51
CA VAL A 46 12.90 11.93 13.66
C VAL A 46 14.03 12.84 13.22
N VAL A 47 14.06 14.09 13.71
CA VAL A 47 15.17 15.00 13.47
C VAL A 47 16.35 14.57 14.34
N PRO A 48 17.45 14.03 13.74
CA PRO A 48 18.58 13.53 14.50
C PRO A 48 19.29 14.67 15.24
N GLN A 49 19.98 14.33 16.33
CA GLN A 49 20.82 15.29 17.03
C GLN A 49 22.00 15.67 16.12
N PRO A 50 22.31 16.98 15.94
CA PRO A 50 23.49 17.39 15.18
C PRO A 50 24.75 16.78 15.80
N ASP A 51 25.56 16.10 14.98
CA ASP A 51 26.84 15.54 15.43
C ASP A 51 27.83 16.70 15.58
N LEU A 52 28.26 16.97 16.81
CA LEU A 52 29.23 18.02 17.11
C LEU A 52 30.60 17.76 16.43
N ASN A 53 30.89 16.53 16.02
CA ASN A 53 32.10 16.20 15.25
C ASN A 53 32.01 16.64 13.78
N THR A 54 30.81 16.95 13.28
CA THR A 54 30.59 17.46 11.92
C THR A 54 30.58 19.00 11.86
N LEU A 55 30.64 19.67 13.02
CA LEU A 55 30.71 21.13 13.13
C LEU A 55 32.01 21.63 12.50
N ASN A 56 31.89 22.46 11.47
CA ASN A 56 33.01 23.14 10.84
C ASN A 56 32.67 24.60 10.55
N TRP A 57 33.70 25.42 10.31
CA TRP A 57 33.54 26.87 10.07
C TRP A 57 32.70 27.19 8.83
N ALA A 58 32.72 26.35 7.79
CA ALA A 58 31.90 26.56 6.60
C ALA A 58 30.41 26.41 6.94
N GLY A 59 30.05 25.32 7.62
CA GLY A 59 28.68 25.04 8.06
C GLY A 59 28.13 26.02 9.12
N TRP A 60 29.03 26.66 9.88
CA TRP A 60 28.66 27.74 10.81
C TRP A 60 28.37 29.06 10.09
N ILE A 61 29.15 29.39 9.04
CA ILE A 61 29.03 30.63 8.28
C ILE A 61 27.85 30.57 7.30
N ASP A 62 27.60 29.41 6.67
CA ASP A 62 26.50 29.23 5.70
C ASP A 62 25.12 29.02 6.34
N GLY A 63 25.06 28.84 7.67
CA GLY A 63 23.81 28.69 8.43
C GLY A 63 23.28 27.26 8.52
N SER A 64 23.92 26.28 7.90
CA SER A 64 23.43 24.89 7.87
C SER A 64 23.40 24.24 9.26
N PHE A 65 24.37 24.53 10.13
CA PHE A 65 24.36 24.05 11.52
C PHE A 65 23.23 24.68 12.33
N GLN A 66 23.00 25.98 12.16
CA GLN A 66 21.95 26.72 12.85
C GLN A 66 20.57 26.23 12.40
N GLN A 67 20.40 25.91 11.11
CA GLN A 67 19.17 25.32 10.59
C GLN A 67 18.92 23.95 11.22
N GLN A 68 19.91 23.04 11.23
CA GLN A 68 19.78 21.72 11.86
C GLN A 68 19.46 21.81 13.36
N MET A 69 20.09 22.75 14.07
CA MET A 69 19.81 22.99 15.49
C MET A 69 18.40 23.56 15.69
N THR A 70 17.94 24.44 14.80
CA THR A 70 16.58 25.00 14.81
C THR A 70 15.55 23.90 14.60
N ASP A 71 15.71 23.08 13.56
CA ASP A 71 14.83 21.95 13.26
C ASP A 71 14.76 20.98 14.45
N ARG A 72 15.90 20.72 15.10
CA ARG A 72 15.98 19.88 16.30
C ARG A 72 15.27 20.52 17.49
N ILE A 73 15.47 21.80 17.76
CA ILE A 73 14.80 22.51 18.85
C ILE A 73 13.30 22.51 18.62
N GLU A 74 12.85 22.85 17.41
CA GLU A 74 11.43 22.84 17.04
C GLU A 74 10.84 21.44 17.21
N ALA A 75 11.53 20.39 16.76
CA ALA A 75 11.10 19.00 16.90
C ALA A 75 11.02 18.52 18.36
N ASN A 76 11.73 19.15 19.29
CA ASN A 76 11.88 18.68 20.69
C ASN A 76 11.61 19.78 21.72
N ILE A 77 10.88 20.82 21.35
CA ILE A 77 10.47 21.87 22.26
C ILE A 77 9.49 21.31 23.27
N GLY A 78 9.61 21.71 24.54
CA GLY A 78 8.67 21.26 25.57
C GLY A 78 7.23 21.61 25.20
N PHE A 79 6.30 20.74 25.60
CA PHE A 79 4.87 20.80 25.26
C PHE A 79 4.51 20.56 23.79
N ARG A 80 5.45 20.36 22.85
CA ARG A 80 5.13 20.12 21.42
C ARG A 80 4.01 19.10 21.25
N ASP A 81 4.20 17.89 21.77
CA ASP A 81 3.24 16.80 21.61
C ASP A 81 1.87 17.15 22.22
N TRP A 82 1.88 17.78 23.39
CA TRP A 82 0.64 18.18 24.07
C TRP A 82 -0.10 19.29 23.30
N LEU A 83 0.62 20.31 22.81
CA LEU A 83 0.05 21.41 22.02
C LEU A 83 -0.46 20.94 20.67
N VAL A 84 0.24 20.00 20.01
CA VAL A 84 -0.25 19.34 18.80
C VAL A 84 -1.55 18.58 19.10
N ARG A 85 -1.59 17.79 20.17
CA ARG A 85 -2.81 17.06 20.57
C ARG A 85 -3.95 18.00 20.93
N LEU A 86 -3.68 19.10 21.63
CA LEU A 86 -4.69 20.12 21.95
C LEU A 86 -5.23 20.77 20.67
N ASN A 87 -4.35 21.18 19.76
CA ASN A 87 -4.75 21.75 18.47
C ASN A 87 -5.59 20.74 17.67
N ASN A 88 -5.17 19.48 17.58
CA ASN A 88 -5.94 18.44 16.89
C ASN A 88 -7.31 18.22 17.56
N GLN A 89 -7.35 18.18 18.90
CA GLN A 89 -8.59 18.07 19.68
C GLN A 89 -9.55 19.25 19.42
N LEU A 90 -9.05 20.48 19.41
CA LEU A 90 -9.87 21.67 19.13
C LEU A 90 -10.43 21.63 17.71
N ASN A 91 -9.61 21.27 16.72
CA ASN A 91 -10.06 21.15 15.33
C ASN A 91 -11.12 20.04 15.16
N TYR A 92 -10.92 18.91 15.83
CA TYR A 92 -11.88 17.81 15.83
C TYR A 92 -13.20 18.21 16.50
N SER A 93 -13.15 18.75 17.73
CA SER A 93 -14.34 19.06 18.52
C SER A 93 -15.14 20.24 18.01
N LEU A 94 -14.49 21.27 17.44
CA LEU A 94 -15.16 22.51 17.00
C LEU A 94 -15.53 22.49 15.52
N TYR A 95 -14.75 21.79 14.69
CA TYR A 95 -14.88 21.85 13.23
C TYR A 95 -15.07 20.50 12.55
N SER A 96 -15.06 19.38 13.30
CA SER A 96 -15.08 18.01 12.74
C SER A 96 -13.95 17.78 11.73
N GLN A 97 -12.80 18.44 11.94
CA GLN A 97 -11.63 18.34 11.07
C GLN A 97 -10.57 17.45 11.71
N VAL A 98 -10.04 16.51 10.93
CA VAL A 98 -8.92 15.65 11.33
C VAL A 98 -7.61 16.12 10.72
N LYS A 99 -6.53 15.97 11.48
CA LYS A 99 -5.16 16.30 11.07
C LYS A 99 -4.29 15.05 11.07
N ALA A 100 -4.62 14.14 10.17
CA ALA A 100 -3.82 12.96 9.86
C ALA A 100 -3.80 12.80 8.33
N GLU A 101 -2.60 12.65 7.77
CA GLU A 101 -2.41 12.55 6.33
C GLU A 101 -3.13 11.32 5.76
N GLY A 102 -3.83 11.50 4.65
CA GLY A 102 -4.61 10.44 4.01
C GLY A 102 -5.90 10.04 4.73
N VAL A 103 -6.21 10.58 5.91
CA VAL A 103 -7.43 10.25 6.67
C VAL A 103 -8.52 11.29 6.40
N VAL A 104 -9.72 10.81 6.07
CA VAL A 104 -10.92 11.63 5.89
C VAL A 104 -12.03 11.18 6.85
N MET A 105 -12.81 12.15 7.34
CA MET A 105 -13.99 11.88 8.14
C MET A 105 -15.22 11.76 7.23
N GLY A 106 -15.86 10.60 7.26
CA GLY A 106 -17.14 10.32 6.63
C GLY A 106 -18.32 10.70 7.51
N ARG A 107 -19.52 10.30 7.06
CA ARG A 107 -20.77 10.50 7.80
C ARG A 107 -20.78 9.66 9.08
N ASN A 108 -21.53 10.13 10.08
CA ASN A 108 -21.71 9.45 11.37
C ASN A 108 -20.39 9.19 12.14
N GLY A 109 -19.36 10.01 11.91
CA GLY A 109 -18.06 9.89 12.61
C GLY A 109 -17.21 8.72 12.15
N GLU A 110 -17.48 8.16 10.96
CA GLU A 110 -16.67 7.10 10.37
C GLU A 110 -15.34 7.65 9.84
N PHE A 111 -14.21 7.03 10.17
CA PHE A 111 -12.94 7.40 9.58
C PHE A 111 -12.55 6.46 8.45
N PHE A 112 -12.02 7.04 7.37
CA PHE A 112 -11.46 6.31 6.25
C PHE A 112 -10.05 6.79 5.96
N GLU A 113 -9.18 5.88 5.58
CA GLU A 113 -8.08 6.22 4.69
C GLU A 113 -8.65 6.44 3.29
N GLU A 114 -8.44 7.64 2.73
CA GLU A 114 -9.10 8.09 1.51
C GLU A 114 -8.82 7.17 0.31
N ASP A 115 -7.66 6.52 0.28
CA ASP A 115 -7.29 5.58 -0.78
C ASP A 115 -8.25 4.39 -0.88
N TYR A 116 -8.85 3.92 0.22
CA TYR A 116 -9.89 2.88 0.16
C TYR A 116 -11.15 3.37 -0.54
N ILE A 117 -11.54 4.63 -0.30
CA ILE A 117 -12.65 5.26 -1.00
C ILE A 117 -12.30 5.37 -2.50
N LYS A 118 -11.13 5.92 -2.83
CA LYS A 118 -10.68 6.09 -4.22
C LYS A 118 -10.58 4.76 -4.98
N ALA A 119 -10.08 3.71 -4.32
CA ALA A 119 -10.02 2.36 -4.87
C ALA A 119 -11.42 1.81 -5.17
N TYR A 120 -12.35 1.89 -4.21
CA TYR A 120 -13.74 1.48 -4.39
C TYR A 120 -14.45 2.26 -5.50
N MET A 121 -14.19 3.57 -5.59
CA MET A 121 -14.78 4.45 -6.61
C MET A 121 -14.19 4.21 -8.02
N GLY A 122 -13.17 3.37 -8.16
CA GLY A 122 -12.53 3.06 -9.44
C GLY A 122 -11.51 4.11 -9.90
N GLN A 123 -11.10 5.03 -9.03
CA GLN A 123 -10.15 6.09 -9.41
C GLN A 123 -8.72 5.59 -9.65
N PHE A 124 -8.41 4.39 -9.17
CA PHE A 124 -7.12 3.72 -9.38
C PHE A 124 -7.19 2.60 -10.41
N PHE A 125 -8.27 2.52 -11.21
CA PHE A 125 -8.46 1.42 -12.15
C PHE A 125 -7.38 1.42 -13.25
N VAL A 126 -6.51 0.41 -13.24
CA VAL A 126 -5.35 0.32 -14.16
C VAL A 126 -5.68 -0.39 -15.47
N GLY A 127 -6.96 -0.67 -15.69
CA GLY A 127 -7.47 -1.24 -16.92
C GLY A 127 -7.55 -2.76 -16.96
N LYS A 128 -8.42 -3.24 -17.85
CA LYS A 128 -8.80 -4.65 -17.93
C LYS A 128 -7.66 -5.52 -18.49
N SER A 129 -6.88 -5.02 -19.45
CA SER A 129 -5.85 -5.84 -20.10
C SER A 129 -4.73 -6.21 -19.12
N THR A 130 -4.40 -5.31 -18.20
CA THR A 130 -3.51 -5.57 -17.05
C THR A 130 -3.98 -6.79 -16.26
N TRP A 131 -5.27 -6.81 -15.87
CA TRP A 131 -5.84 -7.89 -15.06
C TRP A 131 -6.00 -9.21 -15.83
N GLU A 132 -6.34 -9.16 -17.12
CA GLU A 132 -6.37 -10.35 -17.99
C GLU A 132 -4.99 -11.01 -18.10
N GLY A 133 -3.94 -10.20 -18.27
CA GLY A 133 -2.54 -10.65 -18.31
C GLY A 133 -2.09 -11.27 -16.99
N LYS A 134 -2.29 -10.56 -15.87
CA LYS A 134 -1.94 -11.05 -14.53
C LYS A 134 -2.69 -12.33 -14.16
N ALA A 135 -3.98 -12.41 -14.44
CA ALA A 135 -4.76 -13.61 -14.18
C ALA A 135 -4.29 -14.82 -15.00
N ALA A 136 -3.88 -14.61 -16.25
CA ALA A 136 -3.31 -15.68 -17.09
C ALA A 136 -1.99 -16.21 -16.50
N ARG A 137 -1.10 -15.30 -16.06
CA ARG A 137 0.16 -15.65 -15.40
C ARG A 137 -0.07 -16.39 -14.08
N LEU A 138 -0.98 -15.91 -13.24
CA LEU A 138 -1.35 -16.58 -11.98
C LEU A 138 -1.92 -17.98 -12.21
N LYS A 139 -2.77 -18.16 -13.24
CA LYS A 139 -3.28 -19.48 -13.60
C LYS A 139 -2.16 -20.43 -14.01
N ALA A 140 -1.21 -19.96 -14.85
CA ALA A 140 -0.06 -20.75 -15.25
C ALA A 140 0.84 -21.13 -14.05
N VAL A 141 1.02 -20.23 -13.09
CA VAL A 141 1.73 -20.51 -11.83
C VAL A 141 0.97 -21.54 -10.98
N GLN A 142 -0.34 -21.36 -10.82
CA GLN A 142 -1.17 -22.29 -10.06
C GLN A 142 -1.10 -23.71 -10.62
N ASP A 143 -1.17 -23.86 -11.95
CA ASP A 143 -1.09 -25.18 -12.60
C ASP A 143 0.27 -25.83 -12.40
N THR A 144 1.35 -25.05 -12.51
CA THR A 144 2.71 -25.54 -12.22
C THR A 144 2.87 -25.95 -10.76
N LEU A 145 2.37 -25.16 -9.82
CA LEU A 145 2.41 -25.49 -8.39
C LEU A 145 1.57 -26.73 -8.08
N ALA A 146 0.38 -26.86 -8.67
CA ALA A 146 -0.46 -28.03 -8.51
C ALA A 146 0.23 -29.32 -9.01
N ALA A 147 0.93 -29.26 -10.15
CA ALA A 147 1.75 -30.37 -10.65
C ALA A 147 2.92 -30.74 -9.71
N LEU A 148 3.36 -29.81 -8.87
CA LEU A 148 4.37 -30.01 -7.83
C LEU A 148 3.76 -30.41 -6.47
N GLY A 149 2.46 -30.67 -6.40
CA GLY A 149 1.76 -31.03 -5.16
C GLY A 149 1.56 -29.85 -4.19
N LYS A 150 1.61 -28.61 -4.70
CA LYS A 150 1.44 -27.37 -3.92
C LYS A 150 0.14 -26.66 -4.32
N SER A 151 -0.28 -25.68 -3.54
CA SER A 151 -1.46 -24.88 -3.88
C SER A 151 -1.19 -23.38 -3.79
N LEU A 152 -1.75 -22.65 -4.75
CA LEU A 152 -1.83 -21.19 -4.76
C LEU A 152 -3.25 -20.79 -4.37
N LEU A 153 -3.38 -19.78 -3.52
CA LEU A 153 -4.65 -19.15 -3.16
C LEU A 153 -4.50 -17.62 -3.19
N VAL A 154 -5.40 -16.94 -3.89
CA VAL A 154 -5.56 -15.49 -3.80
C VAL A 154 -6.74 -15.18 -2.89
N VAL A 155 -6.53 -14.36 -1.86
CA VAL A 155 -7.54 -13.93 -0.91
C VAL A 155 -7.76 -12.44 -1.07
N PHE A 156 -8.97 -12.05 -1.49
CA PHE A 156 -9.38 -10.65 -1.45
C PHE A 156 -9.88 -10.33 -0.05
N GLU A 157 -9.07 -9.58 0.70
CA GLU A 157 -9.40 -9.09 2.02
C GLU A 157 -10.49 -8.01 1.92
N PRO A 158 -11.34 -7.87 2.95
CA PRO A 158 -12.35 -6.84 2.95
C PRO A 158 -11.69 -5.46 3.03
N GLY A 159 -12.32 -4.49 2.37
CA GLY A 159 -11.89 -3.10 2.43
C GLY A 159 -12.97 -2.23 3.04
N LYS A 160 -12.57 -1.27 3.87
CA LYS A 160 -13.50 -0.38 4.56
C LYS A 160 -14.31 0.47 3.59
N GLY A 161 -13.74 0.80 2.42
CA GLY A 161 -14.41 1.49 1.33
C GLY A 161 -15.61 0.71 0.80
N SER A 162 -15.37 -0.55 0.41
CA SER A 162 -16.43 -1.49 0.03
C SER A 162 -17.42 -1.81 1.15
N PHE A 163 -16.98 -1.83 2.41
CA PHE A 163 -17.82 -2.19 3.54
C PHE A 163 -18.78 -1.07 3.96
N TYR A 164 -18.38 0.21 3.87
CA TYR A 164 -19.18 1.37 4.27
C TYR A 164 -19.33 2.47 3.20
N PRO A 165 -19.74 2.15 1.95
CA PRO A 165 -19.91 3.15 0.91
C PRO A 165 -20.99 4.19 1.25
N GLU A 166 -21.98 3.82 2.07
CA GLU A 166 -23.03 4.75 2.51
C GLU A 166 -22.56 5.81 3.50
N ARG A 167 -21.35 5.63 4.07
CA ARG A 167 -20.76 6.53 5.07
C ARG A 167 -19.67 7.44 4.49
N PHE A 168 -19.45 7.43 3.19
CA PHE A 168 -18.47 8.32 2.57
C PHE A 168 -18.77 9.80 2.83
N PRO A 169 -17.75 10.67 2.82
CA PRO A 169 -17.96 12.11 2.97
C PRO A 169 -18.75 12.70 1.79
N ASP A 170 -19.41 13.84 2.01
CA ASP A 170 -20.38 14.41 1.07
C ASP A 170 -19.79 14.80 -0.29
N ASN A 171 -18.49 15.09 -0.37
CA ASN A 171 -17.81 15.37 -1.63
C ASN A 171 -17.77 14.15 -2.58
N TYR A 172 -18.03 12.94 -2.09
CA TYR A 172 -18.17 11.73 -2.91
C TYR A 172 -19.62 11.46 -3.36
N ALA A 173 -20.62 12.17 -2.82
CA ALA A 173 -22.04 11.87 -3.06
C ALA A 173 -22.47 12.00 -4.54
N ASN A 174 -21.79 12.87 -5.30
CA ASN A 174 -22.10 13.13 -6.71
C ASN A 174 -21.08 12.50 -7.68
N ILE A 175 -20.17 11.67 -7.18
CA ILE A 175 -19.19 10.96 -8.01
C ILE A 175 -19.79 9.60 -8.36
N ALA A 176 -19.92 9.30 -9.65
CA ALA A 176 -20.35 7.98 -10.08
C ALA A 176 -19.26 6.94 -9.80
N LYS A 177 -19.64 5.78 -9.25
CA LYS A 177 -18.71 4.65 -9.07
C LYS A 177 -18.30 4.11 -10.45
N GLY A 178 -17.01 4.14 -10.74
CA GLY A 178 -16.43 3.47 -11.90
C GLY A 178 -16.21 1.98 -11.67
N GLU A 179 -15.66 1.32 -12.68
CA GLU A 179 -15.09 -0.02 -12.51
C GLU A 179 -13.86 0.07 -11.60
N SER A 180 -13.78 -0.79 -10.58
CA SER A 180 -12.63 -0.85 -9.68
C SER A 180 -11.70 -2.00 -10.04
N ASN A 181 -10.44 -1.93 -9.61
CA ASN A 181 -9.50 -3.04 -9.79
C ASN A 181 -9.99 -4.32 -9.14
N TYR A 182 -10.57 -4.22 -7.93
CA TYR A 182 -11.14 -5.36 -7.22
C TYR A 182 -12.30 -6.00 -8.00
N ASP A 183 -13.27 -5.20 -8.45
CA ASP A 183 -14.43 -5.71 -9.21
C ASP A 183 -13.99 -6.42 -10.49
N CYS A 184 -13.09 -5.80 -11.25
CA CYS A 184 -12.60 -6.36 -12.50
C CYS A 184 -11.78 -7.63 -12.27
N PHE A 185 -10.82 -7.58 -11.33
CA PHE A 185 -9.83 -8.64 -11.19
C PHE A 185 -10.41 -9.92 -10.58
N LYS A 186 -11.30 -9.80 -9.60
CA LYS A 186 -11.93 -10.99 -8.97
C LYS A 186 -12.71 -11.82 -9.99
N ASP A 187 -13.45 -11.16 -10.89
CA ASP A 187 -14.25 -11.81 -11.92
C ASP A 187 -13.36 -12.48 -12.98
N ILE A 188 -12.27 -11.82 -13.38
CA ILE A 188 -11.29 -12.38 -14.31
C ILE A 188 -10.58 -13.61 -13.71
N LEU A 189 -10.14 -13.53 -12.45
CA LEU A 189 -9.49 -14.67 -11.78
C LEU A 189 -10.43 -15.87 -11.65
N ALA A 190 -11.67 -15.62 -11.22
CA ALA A 190 -12.71 -16.66 -11.14
C ALA A 190 -12.98 -17.28 -12.51
N GLY A 191 -13.13 -16.47 -13.56
CA GLY A 191 -13.34 -16.92 -14.94
C GLY A 191 -12.18 -17.74 -15.51
N LYS A 192 -10.95 -17.53 -15.04
CA LYS A 192 -9.77 -18.34 -15.42
C LYS A 192 -9.56 -19.58 -14.55
N GLY A 193 -10.35 -19.76 -13.50
CA GLY A 193 -10.19 -20.88 -12.56
C GLY A 193 -8.95 -20.77 -11.68
N VAL A 194 -8.54 -19.54 -11.32
CA VAL A 194 -7.60 -19.32 -10.22
C VAL A 194 -8.35 -19.55 -8.90
N ASN A 195 -7.72 -20.20 -7.93
CA ASN A 195 -8.25 -20.37 -6.59
C ASN A 195 -8.35 -19.01 -5.92
N VAL A 196 -9.58 -18.53 -5.74
CA VAL A 196 -9.89 -17.25 -5.12
C VAL A 196 -10.81 -17.46 -3.93
N LEU A 197 -10.48 -16.78 -2.83
CA LEU A 197 -11.37 -16.58 -1.71
C LEU A 197 -11.71 -15.09 -1.58
N ASP A 198 -12.99 -14.75 -1.74
CA ASP A 198 -13.48 -13.37 -1.65
C ASP A 198 -14.04 -13.09 -0.25
N LEU A 199 -13.16 -12.66 0.67
CA LEU A 199 -13.56 -12.26 2.02
C LEU A 199 -14.26 -10.90 2.01
N ASN A 200 -13.96 -10.03 1.05
CA ASN A 200 -14.66 -8.76 0.89
C ASN A 200 -16.16 -8.96 0.71
N ARG A 201 -16.56 -9.82 -0.23
CA ARG A 201 -17.97 -10.21 -0.43
C ARG A 201 -18.57 -10.80 0.84
N PHE A 202 -17.87 -11.74 1.49
CA PHE A 202 -18.33 -12.35 2.73
C PHE A 202 -18.63 -11.29 3.81
N PHE A 203 -17.73 -10.31 4.02
CA PHE A 203 -17.95 -9.26 5.01
C PHE A 203 -19.16 -8.40 4.67
N VAL A 204 -19.29 -7.95 3.42
CA VAL A 204 -20.43 -7.14 2.98
C VAL A 204 -21.76 -7.88 3.21
N GLU A 205 -21.80 -9.18 2.92
CA GLU A 205 -22.98 -10.03 3.16
C GLU A 205 -23.29 -10.19 4.67
N GLN A 206 -22.27 -10.23 5.54
CA GLN A 206 -22.44 -10.36 7.00
C GLN A 206 -22.70 -9.05 7.74
N LYS A 207 -22.58 -7.89 7.07
CA LYS A 207 -22.62 -6.55 7.69
C LYS A 207 -23.84 -6.31 8.59
N GLN A 208 -25.01 -6.81 8.20
CA GLN A 208 -26.27 -6.56 8.93
C GLN A 208 -26.55 -7.61 10.02
N THR A 209 -25.92 -8.78 9.93
CA THR A 209 -26.19 -9.93 10.81
C THR A 209 -25.13 -10.14 11.88
N ALA A 210 -23.94 -9.56 11.70
CA ALA A 210 -22.85 -9.68 12.65
C ALA A 210 -23.23 -9.05 14.02
N PRO A 211 -23.02 -9.77 15.15
CA PRO A 211 -23.35 -9.26 16.47
C PRO A 211 -22.39 -8.17 16.97
N TYR A 212 -21.20 -8.10 16.39
CA TYR A 212 -20.14 -7.14 16.69
C TYR A 212 -19.66 -6.48 15.40
N LEU A 213 -19.07 -5.28 15.53
CA LEU A 213 -18.52 -4.57 14.38
C LEU A 213 -17.43 -5.40 13.70
N LEU A 214 -17.55 -5.57 12.38
CA LEU A 214 -16.52 -6.22 11.55
C LEU A 214 -15.41 -5.25 11.14
N PHE A 215 -15.70 -3.95 11.12
CA PHE A 215 -14.75 -2.85 10.97
C PHE A 215 -14.97 -1.86 12.11
N PRO A 216 -13.94 -1.53 12.90
CA PRO A 216 -13.99 -0.47 13.89
C PRO A 216 -14.17 0.89 13.20
N HIS A 217 -14.89 1.81 13.85
CA HIS A 217 -15.01 3.19 13.39
C HIS A 217 -13.66 3.92 13.46
N THR A 218 -12.86 3.56 14.46
CA THR A 218 -11.59 4.18 14.83
C THR A 218 -10.37 3.61 14.12
N GLY A 219 -10.55 2.66 13.21
CA GLY A 219 -9.42 2.03 12.53
C GLY A 219 -9.65 1.67 11.07
N THR A 220 -8.55 1.36 10.38
CA THR A 220 -8.51 0.97 8.96
C THR A 220 -8.82 -0.52 8.79
N HIS A 221 -8.31 -1.35 9.71
CA HIS A 221 -8.36 -2.80 9.63
C HIS A 221 -9.75 -3.37 9.96
N TRP A 222 -9.98 -4.64 9.61
CA TRP A 222 -11.06 -5.42 10.23
C TRP A 222 -10.90 -5.43 11.76
N SER A 223 -11.99 -5.66 12.49
CA SER A 223 -11.89 -5.89 13.93
C SER A 223 -11.29 -7.26 14.21
N TYR A 224 -10.82 -7.52 15.43
CA TYR A 224 -10.44 -8.88 15.84
C TYR A 224 -11.57 -9.91 15.68
N PHE A 225 -12.83 -9.51 15.91
CA PHE A 225 -13.97 -10.36 15.62
C PHE A 225 -14.11 -10.65 14.12
N GLY A 226 -13.99 -9.62 13.26
CA GLY A 226 -13.98 -9.80 11.81
C GLY A 226 -12.83 -10.68 11.34
N ALA A 227 -11.62 -10.46 11.86
CA ALA A 227 -10.44 -11.26 11.58
C ALA A 227 -10.65 -12.73 11.95
N ALA A 228 -11.28 -13.03 13.09
CA ALA A 228 -11.63 -14.40 13.47
C ALA A 228 -12.58 -15.07 12.45
N LEU A 229 -13.63 -14.36 12.00
CA LEU A 229 -14.51 -14.88 10.94
C LEU A 229 -13.76 -15.11 9.62
N ALA A 230 -12.81 -14.24 9.29
CA ALA A 230 -11.95 -14.36 8.12
C ALA A 230 -11.04 -15.60 8.21
N VAL A 231 -10.44 -15.87 9.37
CA VAL A 231 -9.66 -17.09 9.63
C VAL A 231 -10.52 -18.33 9.47
N ASP A 232 -11.70 -18.37 10.11
CA ASP A 232 -12.63 -19.52 10.02
C ASP A 232 -12.96 -19.82 8.55
N THR A 233 -13.34 -18.79 7.81
CA THR A 233 -13.71 -18.89 6.39
C THR A 233 -12.53 -19.35 5.54
N THR A 234 -11.33 -18.83 5.79
CA THR A 234 -10.11 -19.21 5.07
C THR A 234 -9.72 -20.66 5.33
N LEU A 235 -9.77 -21.11 6.59
CA LEU A 235 -9.47 -22.50 6.94
C LEU A 235 -10.52 -23.48 6.39
N LYS A 236 -11.79 -23.09 6.34
CA LYS A 236 -12.84 -23.87 5.67
C LYS A 236 -12.58 -24.02 4.18
N TYR A 237 -12.17 -22.94 3.50
CA TYR A 237 -11.80 -22.98 2.09
C TYR A 237 -10.57 -23.90 1.87
N LEU A 238 -9.50 -23.71 2.64
CA LEU A 238 -8.31 -24.56 2.54
C LEU A 238 -8.62 -26.03 2.86
N ARG A 239 -9.53 -26.31 3.80
CA ARG A 239 -9.99 -27.67 4.08
C ARG A 239 -10.76 -28.29 2.91
N GLN A 240 -11.47 -27.51 2.10
CA GLN A 240 -12.08 -28.04 0.88
C GLN A 240 -11.02 -28.48 -0.14
N LEU A 241 -9.89 -27.78 -0.19
CA LEU A 241 -8.76 -28.11 -1.10
C LEU A 241 -7.88 -29.26 -0.57
N HIS A 242 -7.66 -29.31 0.75
CA HIS A 242 -6.62 -30.15 1.36
C HIS A 242 -7.17 -31.19 2.34
N GLY A 243 -8.48 -31.21 2.58
CA GLY A 243 -9.12 -32.15 3.50
C GLY A 243 -8.77 -31.88 4.99
N PRO A 244 -8.84 -32.91 5.85
CA PRO A 244 -8.79 -32.76 7.30
C PRO A 244 -7.40 -32.40 7.86
N ALA A 245 -6.36 -32.37 7.03
CA ALA A 245 -5.03 -31.89 7.39
C ALA A 245 -4.97 -30.37 7.62
N ILE A 246 -6.03 -29.64 7.29
CA ILE A 246 -6.30 -28.29 7.79
C ILE A 246 -7.23 -28.43 9.01
N PRO A 247 -6.88 -27.91 10.21
CA PRO A 247 -7.71 -28.05 11.41
C PRO A 247 -8.92 -27.11 11.38
N ALA A 248 -9.97 -27.45 12.15
CA ALA A 248 -11.11 -26.57 12.30
C ALA A 248 -10.77 -25.54 13.36
N MET A 249 -11.24 -24.31 13.16
CA MET A 249 -11.26 -23.32 14.20
C MET A 249 -12.63 -23.30 14.87
N HIS A 250 -12.63 -23.04 16.17
CA HIS A 250 -13.81 -22.87 17.00
C HIS A 250 -13.65 -21.58 17.80
N LEU A 251 -14.71 -20.78 17.87
CA LEU A 251 -14.79 -19.66 18.79
C LEU A 251 -15.17 -20.22 20.17
N ASP A 252 -14.26 -20.13 21.14
CA ASP A 252 -14.44 -20.74 22.46
C ASP A 252 -15.16 -19.80 23.43
N SER A 253 -14.64 -18.59 23.58
CA SER A 253 -15.19 -17.55 24.44
C SER A 253 -14.84 -16.15 23.93
N LEU A 254 -15.32 -15.12 24.62
CA LEU A 254 -14.90 -13.75 24.42
C LEU A 254 -14.02 -13.31 25.60
N MET A 255 -12.92 -12.63 25.31
CA MET A 255 -12.05 -12.06 26.34
C MET A 255 -12.81 -10.98 27.11
N ASP A 256 -12.77 -11.04 28.44
CA ASP A 256 -13.23 -9.95 29.30
C ASP A 256 -12.20 -8.82 29.29
N PHE A 257 -12.33 -7.92 28.31
CA PHE A 257 -11.43 -6.80 28.10
C PHE A 257 -12.21 -5.51 27.94
N GLN A 258 -11.89 -4.53 28.78
CA GLN A 258 -12.48 -3.20 28.74
C GLN A 258 -11.48 -2.26 28.05
N GLY A 259 -11.68 -2.01 26.76
CA GLY A 259 -10.82 -1.14 25.96
C GLY A 259 -10.87 -1.48 24.47
N VAL A 260 -9.96 -0.88 23.70
CA VAL A 260 -9.78 -1.17 22.28
C VAL A 260 -8.38 -1.74 22.08
N ARG A 261 -8.26 -2.92 21.46
CA ARG A 261 -6.96 -3.53 21.12
C ARG A 261 -6.48 -2.98 19.79
N HIS A 262 -5.24 -2.53 19.71
CA HIS A 262 -4.59 -2.24 18.43
C HIS A 262 -4.57 -3.51 17.54
N PRO A 263 -4.88 -3.43 16.23
CA PRO A 263 -5.06 -2.23 15.42
C PRO A 263 -6.50 -1.66 15.31
N ASP A 264 -7.46 -2.05 16.15
CA ASP A 264 -8.85 -1.57 16.04
C ASP A 264 -9.00 -0.03 16.22
N ASP A 265 -7.97 0.65 16.72
CA ASP A 265 -7.90 2.08 16.95
C ASP A 265 -6.76 2.80 16.22
N ASP A 266 -6.15 2.17 15.22
CA ASP A 266 -4.96 2.70 14.53
C ASP A 266 -5.16 4.11 13.93
N ILE A 267 -6.27 4.39 13.25
CA ILE A 267 -6.60 5.73 12.76
C ILE A 267 -6.74 6.70 13.94
N TRP A 268 -7.54 6.35 14.96
CA TRP A 268 -7.79 7.22 16.12
C TRP A 268 -6.50 7.63 16.81
N LEU A 269 -5.58 6.68 16.96
CA LEU A 269 -4.26 6.90 17.52
C LEU A 269 -3.41 7.85 16.64
N ALA A 270 -3.50 7.72 15.31
CA ALA A 270 -2.82 8.61 14.36
C ALA A 270 -3.40 10.04 14.34
N LEU A 271 -4.66 10.23 14.74
CA LEU A 271 -5.25 11.58 14.91
C LEU A 271 -4.57 12.39 16.02
N ASN A 272 -3.85 11.72 16.93
CA ASN A 272 -3.21 12.34 18.09
C ASN A 272 -4.19 13.26 18.85
N LEU A 273 -5.36 12.73 19.22
CA LEU A 273 -6.30 13.47 20.07
C LEU A 273 -5.90 13.39 21.55
N LEU A 274 -6.47 14.28 22.37
CA LEU A 274 -6.38 14.19 23.83
C LEU A 274 -7.40 13.20 24.39
N ALA A 275 -8.55 13.08 23.72
CA ALA A 275 -9.60 12.13 24.09
C ALA A 275 -9.13 10.67 23.90
N PRO A 276 -9.49 9.77 24.83
CA PRO A 276 -9.25 8.33 24.64
C PRO A 276 -10.07 7.80 23.47
N THR A 277 -9.68 6.64 22.94
CA THR A 277 -10.43 5.93 21.92
C THR A 277 -11.87 5.68 22.39
N PRO A 278 -12.90 6.07 21.61
CA PRO A 278 -14.28 5.86 21.99
C PRO A 278 -14.61 4.38 22.07
N SER A 279 -15.44 4.02 23.06
CA SER A 279 -16.00 2.67 23.19
C SER A 279 -16.89 2.34 21.99
N GLN A 280 -16.82 1.10 21.54
CA GLN A 280 -17.51 0.59 20.36
C GLN A 280 -17.98 -0.84 20.62
N ASN A 281 -18.92 -1.33 19.80
CA ASN A 281 -19.41 -2.71 19.90
C ASN A 281 -18.39 -3.70 19.27
N LEU A 282 -17.20 -3.78 19.86
CA LEU A 282 -16.10 -4.67 19.48
C LEU A 282 -16.10 -5.91 20.39
N ALA A 283 -15.56 -7.01 19.87
CA ALA A 283 -15.38 -8.25 20.62
C ALA A 283 -14.02 -8.87 20.29
N TYR A 284 -13.47 -9.59 21.26
CA TYR A 284 -12.15 -10.20 21.19
C TYR A 284 -12.25 -11.70 21.43
N PRO A 285 -12.46 -12.50 20.36
CA PRO A 285 -12.60 -13.94 20.47
C PRO A 285 -11.35 -14.63 21.01
N VAL A 286 -11.54 -15.66 21.83
CA VAL A 286 -10.51 -16.65 22.15
C VAL A 286 -10.69 -17.82 21.19
N LEU A 287 -9.68 -18.10 20.38
CA LEU A 287 -9.72 -19.08 19.30
C LEU A 287 -9.19 -20.44 19.78
N ARG A 288 -9.91 -21.52 19.47
CA ARG A 288 -9.46 -22.90 19.68
C ARG A 288 -9.40 -23.63 18.36
N PHE A 289 -8.40 -24.50 18.18
CA PHE A 289 -8.23 -25.30 16.97
C PHE A 289 -8.30 -26.79 17.29
N ASP A 290 -8.77 -27.59 16.33
CA ASP A 290 -8.63 -29.04 16.41
C ASP A 290 -7.14 -29.42 16.46
N THR A 291 -6.79 -30.38 17.31
CA THR A 291 -5.40 -30.86 17.42
C THR A 291 -5.10 -31.83 16.28
N LEU A 292 -4.04 -31.53 15.53
CA LEU A 292 -3.50 -32.41 14.49
C LEU A 292 -2.05 -32.79 14.80
N PRO A 293 -1.60 -34.00 14.41
CA PRO A 293 -0.18 -34.37 14.48
C PRO A 293 0.69 -33.39 13.67
N GLU A 294 1.84 -33.01 14.21
CA GLU A 294 2.67 -31.95 13.64
C GLU A 294 3.22 -32.30 12.24
N GLU A 295 3.44 -33.58 11.99
CA GLU A 295 3.86 -34.14 10.70
C GLU A 295 2.78 -34.07 9.61
N SER A 296 1.50 -33.93 9.99
CA SER A 296 0.38 -33.82 9.05
C SER A 296 0.06 -32.39 8.64
N LYS A 297 0.61 -31.40 9.35
CA LYS A 297 0.33 -29.98 9.10
C LYS A 297 1.15 -29.47 7.92
N TYR A 298 0.48 -28.68 7.08
CA TYR A 298 1.10 -28.00 5.96
C TYR A 298 2.02 -26.85 6.39
N LYS A 299 2.95 -26.48 5.50
CA LYS A 299 3.75 -25.25 5.58
C LYS A 299 3.14 -24.19 4.68
N LEU A 300 2.86 -23.03 5.27
CA LEU A 300 2.25 -21.89 4.61
C LEU A 300 3.27 -20.77 4.40
N LEU A 301 3.17 -20.10 3.27
CA LEU A 301 3.76 -18.78 3.03
C LEU A 301 2.65 -17.82 2.62
N VAL A 302 2.60 -16.67 3.30
CA VAL A 302 1.64 -15.60 3.02
C VAL A 302 2.40 -14.37 2.56
N ALA A 303 2.11 -13.89 1.35
CA ALA A 303 2.45 -12.53 0.93
C ALA A 303 1.22 -11.66 1.09
N GLY A 304 1.28 -10.62 1.94
CA GLY A 304 0.08 -9.86 2.29
C GLY A 304 0.36 -8.47 2.85
N ASP A 305 -0.73 -7.75 3.13
CA ASP A 305 -0.71 -6.43 3.75
C ASP A 305 -0.93 -6.50 5.28
N SER A 306 -1.16 -5.33 5.88
CA SER A 306 -1.21 -5.16 7.33
C SER A 306 -2.41 -5.85 7.98
N PHE A 307 -3.44 -6.26 7.23
CA PHE A 307 -4.59 -7.01 7.75
C PHE A 307 -4.19 -8.36 8.35
N TYR A 308 -3.12 -8.97 7.82
CA TYR A 308 -2.58 -10.22 8.36
C TYR A 308 -2.10 -10.09 9.82
N PHE A 309 -1.76 -8.88 10.30
CA PHE A 309 -1.28 -8.70 11.67
C PHE A 309 -2.31 -9.06 12.74
N ASN A 310 -3.62 -8.98 12.46
CA ASN A 310 -4.63 -9.52 13.38
C ASN A 310 -4.51 -11.06 13.51
N TRP A 311 -4.31 -11.77 12.39
CA TRP A 311 -4.15 -13.23 12.39
C TRP A 311 -2.86 -13.65 13.09
N GLN A 312 -1.80 -12.86 12.92
CA GLN A 312 -0.53 -13.07 13.62
C GLN A 312 -0.65 -12.81 15.12
N SER A 313 -1.34 -11.73 15.52
CA SER A 313 -1.49 -11.33 16.92
C SER A 313 -2.26 -12.35 17.76
N ASP A 314 -3.27 -13.00 17.18
CA ASP A 314 -4.02 -14.09 17.84
C ASP A 314 -3.40 -15.48 17.56
N GLY A 315 -2.24 -15.52 16.90
CA GLY A 315 -1.51 -16.75 16.63
C GLY A 315 -2.23 -17.72 15.67
N ALA A 316 -3.31 -17.29 15.01
CA ALA A 316 -4.30 -18.14 14.37
C ALA A 316 -3.68 -19.12 13.36
N MET A 317 -2.85 -18.60 12.45
CA MET A 317 -2.21 -19.43 11.42
C MET A 317 -1.12 -20.35 12.00
N PHE A 318 -0.48 -19.97 13.10
CA PHE A 318 0.53 -20.81 13.76
C PHE A 318 -0.06 -21.99 14.53
N HIS A 319 -1.36 -21.97 14.83
CA HIS A 319 -2.08 -23.14 15.33
C HIS A 319 -2.45 -24.10 14.20
N ALA A 320 -2.79 -23.55 13.03
CA ALA A 320 -3.25 -24.33 11.88
C ALA A 320 -2.14 -24.98 11.05
N PHE A 321 -0.95 -24.36 11.01
CA PHE A 321 0.15 -24.76 10.14
C PHE A 321 1.41 -25.08 10.93
N LYS A 322 2.26 -25.98 10.38
CA LYS A 322 3.55 -26.37 10.96
C LYS A 322 4.53 -25.21 10.98
N ASN A 323 4.57 -24.49 9.87
CA ASN A 323 5.26 -23.22 9.72
C ASN A 323 4.37 -22.28 8.92
N CYS A 324 4.39 -21.01 9.28
CA CYS A 324 3.72 -19.94 8.56
C CYS A 324 4.67 -18.75 8.49
N ASP A 325 5.17 -18.46 7.29
CA ASP A 325 5.97 -17.27 7.07
C ASP A 325 5.11 -16.16 6.47
N PHE A 326 5.28 -14.94 6.97
CA PHE A 326 4.57 -13.77 6.49
C PHE A 326 5.53 -12.79 5.83
N TRP A 327 5.32 -12.55 4.54
CA TRP A 327 6.05 -11.59 3.74
C TRP A 327 5.21 -10.33 3.59
N TYR A 328 5.41 -9.41 4.53
CA TYR A 328 4.71 -8.14 4.57
C TYR A 328 5.15 -7.25 3.41
N TYR A 329 4.18 -6.92 2.55
CA TYR A 329 4.37 -6.17 1.30
C TYR A 329 5.46 -6.75 0.39
N ASN A 330 5.70 -8.07 0.46
CA ASN A 330 6.82 -8.73 -0.22
C ASN A 330 8.18 -8.04 0.01
N SER A 331 8.36 -7.37 1.16
CA SER A 331 9.54 -6.56 1.45
C SER A 331 10.24 -7.01 2.72
N SER A 332 9.46 -7.28 3.77
CA SER A 332 9.95 -7.73 5.06
C SER A 332 9.37 -9.08 5.43
N VAL A 333 10.16 -9.88 6.14
CA VAL A 333 9.79 -11.20 6.64
C VAL A 333 9.45 -11.04 8.11
N TRP A 334 8.30 -11.56 8.51
CA TRP A 334 7.80 -11.47 9.88
C TRP A 334 7.63 -12.87 10.46
N GLY A 335 8.26 -13.08 11.62
CA GLY A 335 8.22 -14.35 12.33
C GLY A 335 7.04 -14.47 13.29
N ARG A 336 6.83 -15.65 13.86
CA ARG A 336 5.73 -15.97 14.79
C ARG A 336 5.54 -14.98 15.94
N GLU A 337 6.63 -14.39 16.42
CA GLU A 337 6.63 -13.46 17.55
C GLU A 337 6.09 -12.07 17.21
N GLY A 338 5.69 -11.82 15.95
CA GLY A 338 5.23 -10.50 15.51
C GLY A 338 6.39 -9.52 15.35
N VAL A 339 7.57 -10.00 14.98
CA VAL A 339 8.78 -9.19 14.81
C VAL A 339 9.32 -9.40 13.39
N GLU A 340 9.80 -8.32 12.77
CA GLU A 340 10.54 -8.38 11.52
C GLU A 340 11.86 -9.15 11.74
N THR A 341 12.04 -10.23 10.99
CA THR A 341 13.22 -11.11 11.06
C THR A 341 14.20 -10.91 9.91
N GLY A 342 13.81 -10.19 8.87
CA GLY A 342 14.68 -9.90 7.72
C GLY A 342 13.94 -9.27 6.54
N LYS A 343 14.65 -9.14 5.42
CA LYS A 343 14.10 -8.67 4.14
C LYS A 343 13.93 -9.83 3.16
N THR A 344 12.84 -9.82 2.40
CA THR A 344 12.56 -10.84 1.36
C THR A 344 13.65 -10.87 0.30
N ALA A 345 14.21 -9.70 -0.04
CA ALA A 345 15.31 -9.55 -1.01
C ALA A 345 16.60 -10.30 -0.61
N ASN A 346 16.77 -10.65 0.67
CA ASN A 346 17.93 -11.39 1.16
C ASN A 346 17.72 -12.92 1.14
N LEU A 347 16.52 -13.39 0.79
CA LEU A 347 16.19 -14.81 0.74
C LEU A 347 16.37 -15.38 -0.66
N ASP A 348 16.70 -16.67 -0.75
CA ASP A 348 16.61 -17.38 -2.03
C ASP A 348 15.14 -17.71 -2.33
N PHE A 349 14.51 -16.87 -3.15
CA PHE A 349 13.09 -16.97 -3.49
C PHE A 349 12.69 -18.37 -3.96
N LYS A 350 13.54 -19.03 -4.77
CA LYS A 350 13.28 -20.40 -5.24
C LYS A 350 13.20 -21.38 -4.06
N SER A 351 14.22 -21.43 -3.20
CA SER A 351 14.21 -22.34 -2.05
C SER A 351 13.01 -22.09 -1.14
N GLU A 352 12.65 -20.83 -0.92
CA GLU A 352 11.49 -20.46 -0.13
C GLU A 352 10.21 -21.05 -0.73
N ILE A 353 9.91 -20.78 -2.00
CA ILE A 353 8.71 -21.31 -2.68
C ILE A 353 8.67 -22.85 -2.68
N PHE A 354 9.79 -23.52 -2.96
CA PHE A 354 9.82 -24.98 -3.02
C PHE A 354 9.66 -25.65 -1.64
N SER A 355 9.98 -24.94 -0.56
CA SER A 355 9.87 -25.44 0.82
C SER A 355 8.44 -25.40 1.40
N ARG A 356 7.49 -24.76 0.70
CA ARG A 356 6.10 -24.56 1.14
C ARG A 356 5.13 -25.50 0.44
N ASP A 357 4.04 -25.81 1.12
CA ASP A 357 2.96 -26.61 0.54
C ASP A 357 1.84 -25.71 0.02
N ILE A 358 1.59 -24.60 0.71
CA ILE A 358 0.56 -23.61 0.36
C ILE A 358 1.20 -22.24 0.27
N ILE A 359 0.90 -21.54 -0.83
CA ILE A 359 1.30 -20.16 -1.09
C ILE A 359 0.02 -19.35 -1.17
N MET A 360 -0.08 -18.32 -0.34
CA MET A 360 -1.26 -17.48 -0.23
C MET A 360 -0.90 -16.01 -0.48
N ILE A 361 -1.65 -15.36 -1.36
CA ILE A 361 -1.58 -13.92 -1.59
C ILE A 361 -2.81 -13.31 -0.94
N MET A 362 -2.61 -12.44 0.04
CA MET A 362 -3.68 -11.70 0.71
C MET A 362 -3.60 -10.24 0.27
N ILE A 363 -4.73 -9.66 -0.14
CA ILE A 363 -4.72 -8.28 -0.61
C ILE A 363 -6.04 -7.56 -0.37
N THR A 364 -5.94 -6.35 0.18
CA THR A 364 -7.06 -5.42 0.29
C THR A 364 -7.28 -4.59 -0.98
N GLU A 365 -8.50 -4.05 -1.13
CA GLU A 365 -8.90 -3.25 -2.29
C GLU A 365 -7.97 -2.04 -2.55
N ARG A 366 -7.40 -1.45 -1.49
CA ARG A 366 -6.47 -0.31 -1.58
C ARG A 366 -5.26 -0.63 -2.45
N PHE A 367 -4.70 -1.83 -2.29
CA PHE A 367 -3.44 -2.24 -2.93
C PHE A 367 -3.65 -3.05 -4.21
N THR A 368 -4.87 -3.19 -4.71
CA THR A 368 -5.08 -4.03 -5.90
C THR A 368 -4.29 -3.50 -7.11
N HIS A 369 -4.11 -2.18 -7.26
CA HIS A 369 -3.33 -1.59 -8.35
C HIS A 369 -1.84 -2.00 -8.34
N ASN A 370 -1.24 -2.21 -7.16
CA ASN A 370 0.12 -2.70 -6.97
C ASN A 370 0.17 -4.16 -6.52
N PHE A 371 -0.74 -4.97 -7.10
CA PHE A 371 -1.03 -6.35 -6.71
C PHE A 371 0.20 -7.16 -6.28
N ALA A 372 0.09 -7.73 -5.06
CA ALA A 372 1.08 -8.62 -4.44
C ALA A 372 2.51 -8.06 -4.36
N TRP A 373 2.73 -6.75 -4.57
CA TRP A 373 4.03 -6.09 -4.49
C TRP A 373 5.12 -6.87 -5.25
N ASN A 374 4.83 -7.25 -6.50
CA ASN A 374 5.68 -8.04 -7.40
C ASN A 374 5.87 -9.52 -7.04
N PHE A 375 5.27 -10.02 -5.96
CA PHE A 375 5.39 -11.44 -5.59
C PHE A 375 4.82 -12.37 -6.67
N ASP A 376 3.71 -11.96 -7.28
CA ASP A 376 3.07 -12.66 -8.40
C ASP A 376 3.98 -12.76 -9.64
N GLU A 377 4.65 -11.66 -9.99
CA GLU A 377 5.59 -11.64 -11.13
C GLU A 377 6.88 -12.41 -10.81
N GLN A 378 7.36 -12.40 -9.56
CA GLN A 378 8.47 -13.25 -9.12
C GLN A 378 8.13 -14.73 -9.20
N LEU A 379 6.92 -15.12 -8.77
CA LEU A 379 6.41 -16.48 -8.92
C LEU A 379 6.32 -16.89 -10.39
N PHE A 380 5.79 -16.02 -11.24
CA PHE A 380 5.71 -16.31 -12.67
C PHE A 380 7.10 -16.48 -13.29
N ASN A 381 8.00 -15.53 -13.04
CA ASN A 381 9.36 -15.56 -13.59
C ASN A 381 10.21 -16.75 -13.07
N LEU A 382 9.91 -17.27 -11.87
CA LEU A 382 10.55 -18.48 -11.35
C LEU A 382 10.30 -19.71 -12.26
N PHE A 383 9.09 -19.84 -12.80
CA PHE A 383 8.70 -20.98 -13.63
C PHE A 383 8.75 -20.69 -15.14
N TYR A 384 8.62 -19.42 -15.53
CA TYR A 384 8.56 -18.95 -16.91
C TYR A 384 9.58 -17.81 -17.14
N PRO A 385 10.89 -18.07 -16.97
CA PRO A 385 11.91 -17.04 -17.06
C PRO A 385 11.95 -16.43 -18.46
N ASN A 386 12.11 -15.10 -18.52
CA ASN A 386 12.15 -14.30 -19.77
C ASN A 386 10.86 -14.32 -20.60
N GLN A 387 9.72 -14.75 -20.04
CA GLN A 387 8.42 -14.70 -20.73
C GLN A 387 7.57 -13.49 -20.35
N LEU A 388 8.00 -12.68 -19.38
CA LEU A 388 7.30 -11.45 -19.03
C LEU A 388 7.53 -10.39 -20.11
N ASP A 389 6.45 -9.79 -20.59
CA ASP A 389 6.51 -8.63 -21.50
C ASP A 389 7.28 -7.48 -20.82
N PRO A 390 8.36 -6.96 -21.43
CA PRO A 390 9.11 -5.84 -20.88
C PRO A 390 8.28 -4.59 -20.61
N ILE A 391 7.25 -4.31 -21.42
CA ILE A 391 6.34 -3.18 -21.15
C ILE A 391 5.59 -3.44 -19.84
N GLU A 392 5.05 -4.65 -19.66
CA GLU A 392 4.36 -5.00 -18.42
C GLU A 392 5.29 -5.02 -17.20
N PHE A 393 6.56 -5.38 -17.38
CA PHE A 393 7.58 -5.25 -16.32
C PHE A 393 7.72 -3.80 -15.84
N PHE A 394 7.88 -2.84 -16.76
CA PHE A 394 7.98 -1.42 -16.39
C PHE A 394 6.65 -0.87 -15.86
N ALA A 395 5.52 -1.26 -16.47
CA ALA A 395 4.20 -0.87 -15.99
C ALA A 395 3.95 -1.34 -14.55
N ASN A 396 4.34 -2.58 -14.21
CA ASN A 396 4.22 -3.10 -12.85
C ASN A 396 5.08 -2.32 -11.85
N ARG A 397 6.29 -1.94 -12.26
CA ARG A 397 7.19 -1.12 -11.44
C ARG A 397 6.57 0.25 -11.12
N GLU A 398 6.00 0.92 -12.11
CA GLU A 398 5.35 2.23 -11.92
C GLU A 398 4.09 2.10 -11.05
N ARG A 399 3.29 1.04 -11.21
CA ARG A 399 2.13 0.78 -10.33
C ARG A 399 2.53 0.61 -8.87
N MET A 400 3.70 0.04 -8.59
CA MET A 400 4.17 -0.18 -7.22
C MET A 400 4.82 1.04 -6.57
N ALA A 401 5.33 1.98 -7.37
CA ALA A 401 5.97 3.18 -6.87
C ALA A 401 4.92 4.25 -6.56
N ASN A 402 4.41 4.26 -5.31
CA ASN A 402 3.25 5.08 -4.90
C ASN A 402 3.25 6.52 -5.43
N ASP A 403 4.34 7.26 -5.26
CA ASP A 403 4.41 8.66 -5.71
C ASP A 403 4.34 8.79 -7.24
N GLN A 404 5.00 7.87 -7.97
CA GLN A 404 4.93 7.83 -9.43
C GLN A 404 3.53 7.41 -9.89
N PHE A 405 2.95 6.39 -9.27
CA PHE A 405 1.59 5.95 -9.58
C PHE A 405 0.58 7.08 -9.40
N MET A 406 0.64 7.82 -8.29
CA MET A 406 -0.24 8.95 -8.03
C MET A 406 -0.03 10.09 -9.04
N ARG A 407 1.22 10.37 -9.44
CA ARG A 407 1.49 11.29 -10.55
C ARG A 407 0.79 10.85 -11.84
N LEU A 408 0.89 9.56 -12.20
CA LEU A 408 0.25 9.02 -13.40
C LEU A 408 -1.29 9.08 -13.32
N VAL A 409 -1.88 8.89 -12.14
CA VAL A 409 -3.32 9.08 -11.88
C VAL A 409 -3.74 10.52 -12.17
N ASP A 410 -2.99 11.50 -11.65
CA ASP A 410 -3.29 12.92 -11.84
C ASP A 410 -3.10 13.35 -13.31
N GLU A 411 -2.04 12.90 -13.96
CA GLU A 411 -1.78 13.16 -15.38
C GLU A 411 -2.86 12.54 -16.29
N ALA A 412 -3.26 11.28 -16.04
CA ALA A 412 -4.33 10.64 -16.80
C ALA A 412 -5.65 11.43 -16.70
N ARG A 413 -5.99 11.88 -15.49
CA ARG A 413 -7.18 12.71 -15.24
C ARG A 413 -7.08 14.07 -15.92
N ALA A 414 -5.93 14.74 -15.85
CA ALA A 414 -5.71 16.05 -16.46
C ALA A 414 -5.75 15.99 -17.99
N SER A 415 -5.26 14.90 -18.58
CA SER A 415 -5.24 14.68 -20.03
C SER A 415 -6.53 14.03 -20.57
N GLY A 416 -7.44 13.58 -19.72
CA GLY A 416 -8.69 12.93 -20.13
C GLY A 416 -8.49 11.58 -20.81
N ILE A 417 -7.38 10.89 -20.53
CA ILE A 417 -7.07 9.54 -21.03
C ILE A 417 -7.26 8.49 -19.93
N SER A 418 -7.31 7.23 -20.30
CA SER A 418 -7.38 6.15 -19.30
C SER A 418 -6.06 6.04 -18.51
N LEU A 419 -6.14 5.62 -17.26
CA LEU A 419 -4.93 5.35 -16.46
C LEU A 419 -4.10 4.21 -17.06
N GLU A 420 -4.74 3.21 -17.65
CA GLU A 420 -4.09 2.13 -18.39
C GLU A 420 -3.21 2.66 -19.52
N GLU A 421 -3.76 3.55 -20.36
CA GLU A 421 -3.04 4.20 -21.45
C GLU A 421 -1.87 5.04 -20.93
N ARG A 422 -2.09 5.81 -19.85
CA ARG A 422 -1.03 6.64 -19.26
C ARG A 422 0.12 5.80 -18.71
N ILE A 423 -0.18 4.73 -17.97
CA ILE A 423 0.82 3.80 -17.43
C ILE A 423 1.57 3.13 -18.57
N ARG A 424 0.87 2.70 -19.62
CA ARG A 424 1.50 2.08 -20.79
C ARG A 424 2.47 3.03 -21.47
N GLY A 425 2.09 4.28 -21.67
CA GLY A 425 2.97 5.31 -22.25
C GLY A 425 4.24 5.52 -21.42
N GLU A 426 4.12 5.53 -20.08
CA GLU A 426 5.29 5.61 -19.19
C GLU A 426 6.20 4.39 -19.34
N ALA A 427 5.60 3.19 -19.36
CA ALA A 427 6.33 1.94 -19.50
C ALA A 427 7.08 1.84 -20.84
N GLU A 428 6.47 2.30 -21.94
CA GLU A 428 7.11 2.36 -23.25
C GLU A 428 8.28 3.37 -23.28
N PHE A 429 8.15 4.52 -22.61
CA PHE A 429 9.25 5.47 -22.45
C PHE A 429 10.41 4.87 -21.65
N LEU A 430 10.12 4.21 -20.52
CA LEU A 430 11.14 3.56 -19.68
C LEU A 430 11.83 2.40 -20.40
N LEU A 431 11.10 1.64 -21.21
CA LEU A 431 11.66 0.63 -22.09
C LEU A 431 12.63 1.24 -23.10
N TYR A 432 12.25 2.37 -23.70
CA TYR A 432 13.13 3.11 -24.61
C TYR A 432 14.41 3.58 -23.91
N GLU A 433 14.32 4.18 -22.71
CA GLU A 433 15.49 4.59 -21.94
C GLU A 433 16.41 3.41 -21.58
N ASP A 434 15.84 2.28 -21.19
CA ASP A 434 16.60 1.07 -20.90
C ASP A 434 17.27 0.49 -22.15
N HIS A 435 16.62 0.55 -23.32
CA HIS A 435 17.22 0.17 -24.60
C HIS A 435 18.39 1.08 -25.00
N GLN A 436 18.30 2.39 -24.77
CA GLN A 436 19.42 3.30 -25.04
C GLN A 436 20.67 2.93 -24.22
N LYS A 437 20.46 2.47 -22.97
CA LYS A 437 21.54 2.01 -22.09
C LYS A 437 22.00 0.59 -22.43
N ASN A 438 21.09 -0.27 -22.90
CA ASN A 438 21.32 -1.68 -23.17
C ASN A 438 20.77 -2.11 -24.55
N PRO A 439 21.38 -1.68 -25.68
CA PRO A 439 20.79 -1.87 -27.01
C PRO A 439 20.59 -3.32 -27.45
N GLU A 440 21.36 -4.24 -26.86
CA GLU A 440 21.31 -5.68 -27.21
C GLU A 440 20.25 -6.46 -26.44
N LYS A 441 19.63 -5.86 -25.41
CA LYS A 441 18.69 -6.55 -24.50
C LYS A 441 17.36 -6.89 -25.16
N TYR A 442 16.93 -6.09 -26.12
CA TYR A 442 15.61 -6.20 -26.76
C TYR A 442 15.77 -6.40 -28.27
N THR A 443 15.21 -7.48 -28.79
CA THR A 443 15.31 -7.80 -30.23
C THR A 443 14.00 -8.28 -30.85
N SER A 444 12.98 -8.58 -30.03
CA SER A 444 11.69 -9.02 -30.54
C SER A 444 10.93 -7.86 -31.18
N ARG A 445 10.03 -8.19 -32.11
CA ARG A 445 9.21 -7.20 -32.81
C ARG A 445 8.33 -6.43 -31.82
N GLU A 446 7.81 -7.12 -30.84
CA GLU A 446 6.90 -6.63 -29.80
C GLU A 446 7.56 -5.56 -28.93
N THR A 447 8.86 -5.68 -28.66
CA THR A 447 9.62 -4.67 -27.90
C THR A 447 10.19 -3.58 -28.80
N MET A 448 10.66 -3.95 -29.99
CA MET A 448 11.39 -3.01 -30.85
C MET A 448 10.47 -2.00 -31.55
N ILE A 449 9.24 -2.38 -31.89
CA ILE A 449 8.29 -1.42 -32.49
C ILE A 449 8.02 -0.26 -31.52
N PRO A 450 7.61 -0.47 -30.25
CA PRO A 450 7.44 0.61 -29.27
C PRO A 450 8.70 1.45 -29.06
N ILE A 451 9.88 0.82 -28.97
CA ILE A 451 11.18 1.53 -28.86
C ILE A 451 11.40 2.46 -30.06
N LEU A 452 11.15 1.99 -31.28
CA LEU A 452 11.31 2.78 -32.50
C LEU A 452 10.25 3.90 -32.58
N MET A 453 9.02 3.64 -32.16
CA MET A 453 7.99 4.67 -32.04
C MET A 453 8.43 5.78 -31.09
N MET A 454 9.00 5.44 -29.93
CA MET A 454 9.58 6.43 -29.01
C MET A 454 10.77 7.16 -29.61
N SER A 455 11.66 6.46 -30.32
CA SER A 455 12.77 7.11 -31.04
C SER A 455 12.29 8.15 -32.06
N ILE A 456 11.22 7.87 -32.80
CA ILE A 456 10.58 8.83 -33.72
C ILE A 456 10.07 10.04 -32.95
N ARG A 457 9.29 9.82 -31.87
CA ARG A 457 8.70 10.90 -31.07
C ARG A 457 9.77 11.80 -30.42
N HIS A 458 10.90 11.23 -30.03
CA HIS A 458 12.01 11.95 -29.39
C HIS A 458 13.02 12.56 -30.38
N THR A 459 12.79 12.45 -31.70
CA THR A 459 13.64 13.05 -32.74
C THR A 459 12.84 14.12 -33.49
N PRO A 460 12.95 15.42 -33.12
CA PRO A 460 12.09 16.48 -33.65
C PRO A 460 12.07 16.55 -35.18
N GLU A 461 13.23 16.47 -35.84
CA GLU A 461 13.34 16.55 -37.30
C GLU A 461 12.67 15.36 -38.00
N TRP A 462 12.65 14.21 -37.33
CA TRP A 462 12.01 13.02 -37.86
C TRP A 462 10.51 13.07 -37.62
N LEU A 463 10.07 13.46 -36.42
CA LEU A 463 8.66 13.61 -36.10
C LEU A 463 7.96 14.58 -37.07
N GLU A 464 8.59 15.70 -37.44
CA GLU A 464 8.02 16.63 -38.43
C GLU A 464 7.85 15.98 -39.82
N LYS A 465 8.79 15.13 -40.26
CA LYS A 465 8.63 14.37 -41.52
C LYS A 465 7.49 13.36 -41.44
N VAL A 466 7.34 12.69 -40.29
CA VAL A 466 6.26 11.72 -40.08
C VAL A 466 4.90 12.42 -40.02
N LYS A 467 4.81 13.62 -39.42
CA LYS A 467 3.60 14.47 -39.45
C LYS A 467 3.20 14.83 -40.88
N ALA A 468 4.12 15.33 -41.69
CA ALA A 468 3.85 15.65 -43.10
C ALA A 468 3.36 14.42 -43.89
N LYS A 469 3.98 13.25 -43.64
CA LYS A 469 3.58 11.98 -44.26
C LYS A 469 2.20 11.51 -43.78
N ALA A 470 1.85 11.74 -42.51
CA ALA A 470 0.54 11.42 -41.96
C ALA A 470 -0.56 12.27 -42.61
N GLU A 471 -0.31 13.58 -42.77
CA GLU A 471 -1.21 14.51 -43.44
C GLU A 471 -1.41 14.14 -44.93
N GLU A 472 -0.33 13.85 -45.66
CA GLU A 472 -0.40 13.43 -47.07
C GLU A 472 -1.25 12.17 -47.26
N LYS A 473 -1.16 11.23 -46.31
CA LYS A 473 -1.87 9.94 -46.36
C LYS A 473 -3.25 9.97 -45.71
N GLY A 474 -3.64 11.07 -45.06
CA GLY A 474 -4.89 11.16 -44.30
C GLY A 474 -4.96 10.19 -43.13
N LEU A 475 -3.83 9.88 -42.48
CA LEU A 475 -3.75 8.98 -41.33
C LEU A 475 -3.55 9.75 -40.02
N PRO A 476 -4.05 9.25 -38.88
CA PRO A 476 -3.65 9.75 -37.57
C PRO A 476 -2.12 9.66 -37.39
N LEU A 477 -1.52 10.68 -36.75
CA LEU A 477 -0.07 10.74 -36.53
C LEU A 477 0.48 9.46 -35.89
N ASP A 478 -0.20 8.93 -34.88
CA ASP A 478 0.22 7.73 -34.16
C ASP A 478 0.20 6.46 -35.04
N GLU A 479 -0.75 6.37 -35.97
CA GLU A 479 -0.80 5.28 -36.94
C GLU A 479 0.39 5.36 -37.91
N MET A 480 0.70 6.58 -38.38
CA MET A 480 1.85 6.80 -39.26
C MET A 480 3.18 6.54 -38.54
N ILE A 481 3.32 6.94 -37.27
CA ILE A 481 4.50 6.61 -36.45
C ILE A 481 4.68 5.10 -36.34
N ARG A 482 3.60 4.35 -36.08
CA ARG A 482 3.65 2.89 -35.99
C ARG A 482 4.04 2.23 -37.32
N LEU A 483 3.53 2.72 -38.44
CA LEU A 483 3.89 2.22 -39.77
C LEU A 483 5.38 2.44 -40.07
N ASP A 484 5.92 3.62 -39.75
CA ASP A 484 7.35 3.90 -39.96
C ASP A 484 8.24 3.08 -39.03
N ALA A 485 7.87 2.96 -37.75
CA ALA A 485 8.57 2.09 -36.80
C ALA A 485 8.59 0.62 -37.27
N THR A 486 7.46 0.13 -37.78
CA THR A 486 7.36 -1.24 -38.33
C THR A 486 8.25 -1.41 -39.55
N TRP A 487 8.23 -0.44 -40.48
CA TRP A 487 9.07 -0.47 -41.67
C TRP A 487 10.55 -0.51 -41.31
N ILE A 488 11.00 0.27 -40.33
CA ILE A 488 12.40 0.30 -39.87
C ILE A 488 12.79 -1.03 -39.23
N TYR A 489 11.92 -1.59 -38.40
CA TYR A 489 12.17 -2.89 -37.80
C TYR A 489 12.45 -3.95 -38.89
N GLU A 490 11.59 -3.99 -39.91
CA GLU A 490 11.65 -4.98 -40.98
C GLU A 490 12.80 -4.75 -41.97
N ASN A 491 13.10 -3.49 -42.31
CA ASN A 491 14.02 -3.14 -43.40
C ASN A 491 15.41 -2.70 -42.95
N ASP A 492 15.60 -2.31 -41.69
CA ASP A 492 16.89 -1.87 -41.16
C ASP A 492 17.36 -2.73 -39.98
N PHE A 493 16.50 -2.95 -38.98
CA PHE A 493 16.89 -3.66 -37.76
C PHE A 493 17.08 -5.17 -37.98
N VAL A 494 16.10 -5.86 -38.57
CA VAL A 494 16.16 -7.32 -38.81
C VAL A 494 17.36 -7.72 -39.68
N PRO A 495 17.66 -7.03 -40.81
CA PRO A 495 18.86 -7.32 -41.59
C PRO A 495 20.17 -7.18 -40.79
N LYS A 496 20.31 -6.13 -39.99
CA LYS A 496 21.49 -5.92 -39.12
C LYS A 496 21.61 -7.02 -38.06
N LEU A 497 20.49 -7.44 -37.46
CA LEU A 497 20.45 -8.50 -36.46
C LEU A 497 20.89 -9.85 -37.06
N ASN A 498 20.39 -10.19 -38.25
CA ASN A 498 20.76 -11.42 -38.94
C ASN A 498 22.25 -11.43 -39.32
N ALA A 499 22.76 -10.32 -39.88
CA ALA A 499 24.18 -10.18 -40.21
C ALA A 499 25.10 -10.29 -38.97
N LYS A 500 24.63 -9.91 -37.78
CA LYS A 500 25.37 -10.09 -36.53
C LYS A 500 25.40 -11.56 -36.09
N LYS A 501 24.28 -12.28 -36.25
CA LYS A 501 24.19 -13.72 -35.94
C LYS A 501 25.05 -14.59 -36.85
N GLU A 502 25.28 -14.17 -38.10
CA GLU A 502 26.16 -14.90 -39.04
C GLU A 502 27.66 -14.73 -38.74
N LYS A 503 28.03 -13.78 -37.87
CA LYS A 503 29.43 -13.48 -37.49
C LYS A 503 29.86 -14.06 -36.13
N VAL A 504 28.93 -14.69 -35.40
CA VAL A 504 29.12 -15.35 -34.10
C VAL A 504 28.95 -16.84 -34.32
#